data_AF-A0A925LIJ5-F1
#
_entry.id   AF-A0A925LIJ5-F1
#
_cell.length_a   1.000
_cell.length_b   1.000
_cell.length_c   1.000
_cell.angle_alpha   90.00
_cell.angle_beta   90.00
_cell.angle_gamma   90.00
#
_symmetry.space_group_name_H-M   'P 1'
#
loop_
_entity.id
_entity.type
_entity.pdbx_description
1 polymer ?
#
loop_
_entity_poly.entity_id
_entity_poly.type
_entity_poly.pdbx_seq_one_letter_code
_entity_poly.pdbx_strand_id
1 'polypeptide(L)'
;VSEDGLKSLIQLQRKILETSSEYVKAEGTLIYSTCTLNQKENEENVRWFLETHTNFEIVPLVYDFPNQYKTINNEGFLQLLPIKETTDGFFIAKLRRMA
;
A
#
# COMPACT_ATOMS: atom_id res chain seq x y z
N VAL A 1 10.20 -16.99 -0.78
CA VAL A 1 9.52 -17.06 0.54
C VAL A 1 8.68 -18.34 0.56
N SER A 2 8.69 -19.12 1.64
CA SER A 2 7.78 -20.28 1.77
C SER A 2 6.33 -19.79 1.88
N GLU A 3 5.36 -20.65 1.62
CA GLU A 3 3.94 -20.27 1.72
C GLU A 3 3.57 -19.76 3.11
N ASP A 4 4.05 -20.45 4.16
CA ASP A 4 3.84 -20.04 5.55
C ASP A 4 4.57 -18.73 5.87
N GLY A 5 5.79 -18.55 5.35
CA GLY A 5 6.53 -17.31 5.52
C GLY A 5 5.81 -16.11 4.90
N LEU A 6 5.17 -16.29 3.74
CA LEU A 6 4.39 -15.24 3.10
C LEU A 6 3.14 -14.91 3.92
N LYS A 7 2.42 -15.91 4.44
CA LYS A 7 1.25 -15.70 5.30
C LYS A 7 1.62 -14.91 6.55
N SER A 8 2.70 -15.28 7.23
CA SER A 8 3.19 -14.55 8.41
C SER A 8 3.59 -13.12 8.08
N LEU A 9 4.21 -12.89 6.92
CA LEU A 9 4.60 -11.55 6.48
C LEU A 9 3.38 -10.65 6.21
N ILE A 10 2.35 -11.17 5.53
CA ILE A 10 1.08 -10.46 5.29
C ILE A 10 0.43 -10.08 6.62
N GLN A 11 0.34 -11.01 7.57
CA GLN A 11 -0.24 -10.73 8.90
C GLN A 11 0.56 -9.67 9.67
N LEU A 12 1.89 -9.71 9.58
CA LEU A 12 2.75 -8.70 10.20
C LEU A 12 2.51 -7.32 9.60
N GLN A 13 2.44 -7.22 8.27
CA GLN A 13 2.18 -5.97 7.55
C GLN A 13 0.81 -5.38 7.95
N ARG A 14 -0.23 -6.22 8.08
CA ARG A 14 -1.55 -5.79 8.57
C ARG A 14 -1.49 -5.23 9.97
N LYS A 15 -0.80 -5.91 10.89
CA LYS A 15 -0.63 -5.44 12.27
C LYS A 15 0.10 -4.10 12.32
N ILE A 16 1.15 -3.93 11.52
CA ILE A 16 1.88 -2.66 11.42
C ILE A 16 0.96 -1.55 10.91
N LEU A 17 0.16 -1.83 9.87
CA LEU A 17 -0.75 -0.86 9.27
C LEU A 17 -1.86 -0.44 10.26
N GLU A 18 -2.46 -1.40 10.96
CA GLU A 18 -3.47 -1.16 12.00
C GLU A 18 -2.91 -0.28 13.12
N THR A 19 -1.77 -0.67 13.71
CA THR A 19 -1.10 0.13 14.76
C THR A 19 -0.72 1.52 14.26
N SER A 20 -0.22 1.64 13.02
CA SER A 20 0.16 2.93 12.45
C SER A 20 -1.03 3.87 12.25
N SER A 21 -2.20 3.30 11.95
CA SER A 21 -3.43 4.07 11.70
C SER A 21 -3.93 4.82 12.94
N GLU A 22 -3.68 4.29 14.15
CA GLU A 22 -4.11 4.91 15.41
C GLU A 22 -3.45 6.27 15.66
N TYR A 23 -2.23 6.47 15.12
CA TYR A 23 -1.48 7.71 15.27
C TYR A 23 -1.84 8.78 14.24
N VAL A 24 -2.71 8.45 13.27
CA VAL A 24 -3.11 9.37 12.21
C VAL A 24 -4.22 10.27 12.76
N LYS A 25 -3.97 11.57 12.89
CA LYS A 25 -5.00 12.54 13.27
C LYS A 25 -6.16 12.60 12.26
N ALA A 26 -7.32 13.12 12.67
CA ALA A 26 -8.40 13.44 11.74
C ALA A 26 -7.88 14.27 10.56
N GLU A 27 -8.34 13.95 9.36
CA GLU A 27 -7.87 14.50 8.08
C GLU A 27 -6.38 14.25 7.74
N GLY A 28 -5.68 13.48 8.57
CA GLY A 28 -4.28 13.10 8.40
C GLY A 28 -4.07 12.08 7.28
N THR A 29 -2.81 11.92 6.87
CA THR A 29 -2.41 11.00 5.79
C THR A 29 -1.60 9.83 6.36
N LEU A 30 -1.88 8.63 5.86
CA LEU A 30 -1.11 7.41 6.07
C LEU A 30 -0.59 6.92 4.72
N ILE A 31 0.71 6.67 4.62
CA ILE A 31 1.32 6.06 3.44
C ILE A 31 1.67 4.61 3.78
N TYR A 32 1.13 3.69 2.98
CA TYR A 32 1.52 2.29 3.02
C TYR A 32 2.38 1.99 1.79
N SER A 33 3.54 1.36 1.99
CA SER A 33 4.44 1.03 0.89
C SER A 33 5.24 -0.24 1.14
N THR A 34 5.53 -0.98 0.07
CA THR A 34 6.31 -2.22 0.09
C THR A 34 7.27 -2.26 -1.11
N CYS A 35 8.31 -3.09 -1.04
CA CYS A 35 9.25 -3.35 -2.14
C CYS A 35 8.95 -4.72 -2.79
N THR A 36 7.69 -4.96 -3.15
CA THR A 36 7.20 -6.20 -3.78
C THR A 36 6.07 -5.88 -4.75
N LEU A 37 5.86 -6.75 -5.74
CA LEU A 37 4.71 -6.70 -6.65
C LEU A 37 3.60 -7.68 -6.26
N ASN A 38 3.74 -8.35 -5.11
CA ASN A 38 2.79 -9.34 -4.65
C ASN A 38 1.48 -8.69 -4.17
N GLN A 39 0.39 -8.98 -4.87
CA GLN A 39 -0.93 -8.41 -4.57
C GLN A 39 -1.42 -8.70 -3.15
N LYS A 40 -1.02 -9.84 -2.56
CA LYS A 40 -1.39 -10.20 -1.19
C LYS A 40 -0.78 -9.28 -0.14
N GLU A 41 0.43 -8.81 -0.42
CA GLU A 41 1.13 -7.84 0.42
C GLU A 41 0.62 -6.43 0.14
N ASN A 42 0.14 -6.16 -1.07
CA ASN A 42 -0.19 -4.83 -1.55
C ASN A 42 -1.68 -4.53 -1.49
N GLU A 43 -2.39 -4.68 -2.62
CA GLU A 43 -3.79 -4.31 -2.77
C GLU A 43 -4.70 -5.05 -1.81
N GLU A 44 -4.45 -6.33 -1.54
CA GLU A 44 -5.28 -7.10 -0.60
C GLU A 44 -5.14 -6.60 0.84
N ASN A 45 -3.95 -6.14 1.26
CA ASN A 45 -3.77 -5.54 2.59
C ASN A 45 -4.45 -4.18 2.68
N VAL A 46 -4.37 -3.36 1.63
CA VAL A 46 -5.04 -2.05 1.61
C VAL A 46 -6.56 -2.20 1.58
N ARG A 47 -7.09 -3.13 0.77
CA ARG A 47 -8.53 -3.42 0.73
C ARG A 47 -9.04 -3.93 2.08
N TRP A 48 -8.35 -4.92 2.67
CA TRP A 48 -8.66 -5.41 4.01
C TRP A 48 -8.66 -4.27 5.06
N PHE A 49 -7.69 -3.36 4.97
CA PHE A 49 -7.62 -2.22 5.88
C PHE A 49 -8.83 -1.29 5.71
N LEU A 50 -9.19 -0.94 4.48
CA LEU A 50 -10.34 -0.07 4.20
C LEU A 50 -11.69 -0.71 4.57
N GLU A 51 -11.81 -2.03 4.45
CA GLU A 51 -12.99 -2.78 4.90
C GLU A 51 -13.14 -2.76 6.42
N THR A 52 -12.03 -2.77 7.16
CA THR A 52 -12.02 -2.80 8.63
C THR A 52 -11.95 -1.42 9.29
N HIS A 53 -11.43 -0.42 8.57
CA HIS A 53 -11.23 0.95 9.04
C HIS A 53 -11.98 1.93 8.13
N THR A 54 -13.30 1.93 8.26
CA THR A 54 -14.22 2.72 7.42
C THR A 54 -14.08 4.24 7.58
N ASN A 55 -13.25 4.70 8.51
CA ASN A 55 -12.86 6.10 8.67
C ASN A 55 -11.62 6.47 7.84
N PHE A 56 -11.14 5.61 6.95
CA PHE A 56 -10.10 5.91 5.98
C PHE A 56 -10.62 5.81 4.55
N GLU A 57 -10.05 6.63 3.67
CA GLU A 57 -10.32 6.62 2.24
C GLU A 57 -9.02 6.61 1.43
N ILE A 58 -9.08 6.09 0.20
CA ILE A 58 -7.94 6.18 -0.74
C ILE A 58 -7.89 7.58 -1.31
N VAL A 59 -6.68 8.17 -1.31
CA VAL A 59 -6.40 9.40 -2.04
C VAL A 59 -5.47 9.06 -3.20
N PRO A 60 -5.93 9.17 -4.46
CA PRO A 60 -5.08 8.90 -5.62
C PRO A 60 -3.76 9.67 -5.57
N LEU A 61 -2.67 8.96 -5.79
CA LEU A 61 -1.35 9.58 -5.90
C LEU A 61 -1.18 10.17 -7.30
N VAL A 62 -1.08 11.50 -7.37
CA VAL A 62 -0.66 12.19 -8.59
C VAL A 62 0.86 12.35 -8.52
N TYR A 63 1.58 11.61 -9.36
CA TYR A 63 3.04 11.69 -9.44
C TYR A 63 3.51 11.82 -10.89
N ASP A 64 4.39 12.80 -11.11
CA ASP A 64 5.04 13.02 -12.40
C ASP A 64 6.29 12.13 -12.51
N PHE A 65 6.04 10.87 -12.88
CA PHE A 65 7.07 9.87 -13.16
C PHE A 65 6.83 9.29 -14.56
N PRO A 66 7.87 8.96 -15.35
CA PRO A 66 7.67 8.44 -16.70
C PRO A 66 6.76 7.21 -16.70
N ASN A 67 5.73 7.21 -17.57
CA ASN A 67 4.69 6.17 -17.62
C ASN A 67 5.27 4.76 -17.84
N GLN A 68 6.45 4.63 -18.44
CA GLN A 68 7.11 3.33 -18.65
C GLN A 68 7.59 2.64 -17.36
N TYR A 69 7.64 3.36 -16.24
CA TYR A 69 8.10 2.84 -14.94
C TYR A 69 7.01 2.87 -13.87
N LYS A 70 5.78 3.21 -14.23
CA LYS A 70 4.66 3.24 -13.28
C LYS A 70 3.39 2.66 -13.89
N THR A 71 2.63 2.00 -13.03
CA THR A 71 1.23 1.70 -13.27
C THR A 71 0.43 2.37 -12.16
N ILE A 72 -0.58 3.14 -12.54
CA ILE A 72 -1.61 3.59 -11.61
C ILE A 72 -2.78 2.67 -11.84
N ASN A 73 -3.19 1.93 -10.81
CA ASN A 73 -4.35 1.06 -10.93
C ASN A 73 -5.64 1.89 -10.79
N ASN A 74 -6.79 1.30 -11.15
CA ASN A 74 -8.09 1.99 -11.11
C ASN A 74 -8.51 2.40 -9.68
N GLU A 75 -7.88 1.85 -8.65
CA GLU A 75 -8.15 2.16 -7.24
C GLU A 75 -7.32 3.36 -6.74
N GLY A 76 -6.36 3.86 -7.53
CA GLY A 76 -5.53 5.02 -7.19
C GLY A 76 -4.20 4.68 -6.51
N PHE A 77 -3.81 3.40 -6.47
CA PHE A 77 -2.50 2.98 -5.99
C PHE A 77 -1.42 3.20 -7.04
N LEU A 78 -0.21 3.52 -6.58
CA LEU A 78 0.96 3.68 -7.42
C LEU A 78 1.83 2.43 -7.30
N GLN A 79 2.03 1.76 -8.42
CA GLN A 79 3.01 0.68 -8.55
C GLN A 79 4.17 1.16 -9.43
N LEU A 80 5.38 1.15 -8.89
CA LEU A 80 6.60 1.41 -9.63
C LEU A 80 7.19 0.09 -10.09
N LEU A 81 7.40 -0.03 -11.40
CA LEU A 81 8.01 -1.20 -12.00
C LEU A 81 9.53 -1.17 -11.80
N PRO A 82 10.20 -2.33 -11.76
CA PRO A 82 11.65 -2.42 -11.66
C PRO A 82 12.37 -1.52 -12.67
N ILE A 83 13.18 -0.59 -12.17
CA ILE A 83 14.07 0.23 -13.01
C ILE A 83 15.48 -0.34 -12.82
N LYS A 84 15.81 -1.39 -13.59
CA LYS A 84 17.02 -2.26 -13.48
C LYS A 84 16.94 -3.31 -12.36
N GLU A 85 17.89 -4.25 -12.35
CA GLU A 85 17.97 -5.41 -11.43
C GLU A 85 18.14 -5.08 -9.93
N THR A 86 18.06 -3.80 -9.55
CA THR A 86 18.27 -3.34 -8.17
C THR A 86 17.00 -3.28 -7.31
N THR A 87 15.81 -3.42 -7.89
CA THR A 87 14.55 -3.39 -7.13
C THR A 87 13.54 -4.38 -7.71
N ASP A 88 12.80 -5.09 -6.86
CA ASP A 88 11.68 -5.96 -7.29
C ASP A 88 10.45 -5.17 -7.76
N GLY A 89 10.48 -3.84 -7.59
CA GLY A 89 9.37 -2.92 -7.81
C GLY A 89 8.82 -2.42 -6.48
N PHE A 90 8.06 -1.33 -6.51
CA PHE A 90 7.48 -0.72 -5.32
C PHE A 90 5.96 -0.58 -5.46
N PHE A 91 5.28 -0.71 -4.34
CA PHE A 91 3.87 -0.37 -4.22
C PHE A 91 3.70 0.75 -3.20
N ILE A 92 2.81 1.70 -3.50
CA ILE A 92 2.51 2.83 -2.64
C ILE A 92 0.99 3.10 -2.68
N ALA A 93 0.36 3.09 -1.51
CA ALA A 93 -1.00 3.54 -1.30
C ALA A 93 -1.03 4.73 -0.34
N LYS A 94 -1.77 5.77 -0.71
CA LYS A 94 -2.02 6.94 0.14
C LYS A 94 -3.45 6.86 0.66
N LEU A 95 -3.57 6.87 1.98
CA LEU A 95 -4.83 6.81 2.70
C LEU A 95 -5.01 8.10 3.50
N ARG A 96 -6.24 8.59 3.61
CA ARG A 96 -6.58 9.75 4.44
C ARG A 96 -7.58 9.31 5.50
N ARG A 97 -7.32 9.68 6.77
CA ARG A 97 -8.31 9.53 7.83
C ARG A 97 -9.36 10.61 7.65
N MET A 98 -10.63 10.25 7.56
CA MET A 98 -11.74 11.19 7.49
C MET A 98 -11.96 11.89 8.84
N ALA A 99 -12.71 12.99 8.81
CA ALA A 99 -13.01 13.80 10.00
C ALA A 99 -13.90 13.06 11.01
#